data_AF-A0A2S9QC40-F1
#
_entry.id   AF-A0A2S9QC40-F1
#
_cell.length_a   1.000
_cell.length_b   1.000
_cell.length_c   1.000
_cell.angle_alpha   90.00
_cell.angle_beta   90.00
_cell.angle_gamma   90.00
#
_symmetry.space_group_name_H-M   'P 1'
#
loop_
_entity.id
_entity.type
_entity.pdbx_description
1 polymer ?
#
loop_
_entity_poly.entity_id
_entity_poly.type
_entity_poly.pdbx_seq_one_letter_code
_entity_poly.pdbx_strand_id
1 'polypeptide(L)'
;MLAGATKEETRGDKAAAKAIKDEVTALAIKSLREGYHSADFLNFVADLLEPKRGRPAKPEPKWWRDIGEVYDELTDAGMKPMQAYAELERQTGIVVRQLQRTVKFYRGVIEAEEEAREV
;
A
#
# COMPACT_ATOMS: atom_id res chain seq x y z
N MET A 1 -24.54 7.55 -0.77
CA MET A 1 -23.76 8.47 -1.62
C MET A 1 -22.76 9.19 -0.74
N LEU A 2 -21.47 8.84 -0.75
CA LEU A 2 -20.42 9.64 -0.12
C LEU A 2 -19.09 9.53 -0.88
N ALA A 3 -18.55 10.71 -1.16
CA ALA A 3 -17.18 11.08 -1.50
C ALA A 3 -16.53 10.45 -2.75
N GLY A 4 -16.72 11.12 -3.88
CA GLY A 4 -15.71 11.12 -4.94
C GLY A 4 -14.49 11.89 -4.46
N ALA A 5 -13.39 11.19 -4.19
CA ALA A 5 -12.08 11.82 -4.05
C ALA A 5 -11.79 12.59 -5.34
N THR A 6 -11.85 13.92 -5.23
CA THR A 6 -11.85 14.82 -6.38
C THR A 6 -10.45 14.85 -6.98
N LYS A 7 -10.37 14.80 -8.31
CA LYS A 7 -9.13 14.88 -9.11
C LYS A 7 -8.23 16.08 -8.74
N GLU A 8 -8.76 17.10 -8.08
CA GLU A 8 -8.05 18.33 -7.70
C GLU A 8 -7.09 18.13 -6.53
N GLU A 9 -7.47 17.31 -5.53
CA GLU A 9 -6.63 17.04 -4.35
C GLU A 9 -5.32 16.34 -4.75
N THR A 10 -5.41 15.35 -5.64
CA THR A 10 -4.24 14.64 -6.20
C THR A 10 -3.32 15.50 -7.08
N ARG A 11 -3.77 16.67 -7.53
CA ARG A 11 -2.99 17.58 -8.39
C ARG A 11 -2.18 18.56 -7.54
N GLY A 12 -2.72 18.99 -6.40
CA GLY A 12 -2.00 19.80 -5.40
C GLY A 12 -0.82 19.04 -4.80
N ASP A 13 -1.03 17.79 -4.39
CA ASP A 13 0.01 16.95 -3.78
C ASP A 13 1.18 16.67 -4.72
N LYS A 14 0.91 16.49 -6.01
CA LYS A 14 1.96 16.28 -7.02
C LYS A 14 2.79 17.53 -7.27
N ALA A 15 2.17 18.71 -7.24
CA ALA A 15 2.87 19.97 -7.41
C ALA A 15 3.78 20.26 -6.20
N ALA A 16 3.28 20.02 -4.99
CA ALA A 16 4.08 20.16 -3.76
C ALA A 16 5.24 19.16 -3.72
N ALA A 17 5.00 17.88 -4.03
CA ALA A 17 6.04 16.86 -4.10
C ALA A 17 7.13 17.19 -5.13
N LYS A 18 6.75 17.81 -6.26
CA LYS A 18 7.71 18.27 -7.27
C LYS A 18 8.55 19.43 -6.75
N ALA A 19 7.95 20.43 -6.11
CA ALA A 19 8.67 21.58 -5.56
C ALA A 19 9.71 21.16 -4.53
N ILE A 20 9.33 20.27 -3.60
CA ILE A 20 10.26 19.70 -2.59
C ILE A 20 11.41 18.98 -3.28
N LYS A 21 11.12 18.17 -4.31
CA LYS A 21 12.17 17.46 -5.06
C LYS A 21 13.14 18.42 -5.73
N ASP A 22 12.64 19.50 -6.34
CA ASP A 22 13.47 20.49 -7.03
C ASP A 22 14.40 21.22 -6.03
N GLU A 23 13.88 21.59 -4.84
CA GLU A 23 14.68 22.21 -3.76
C GLU A 23 15.75 21.26 -3.21
N VAL A 24 15.39 20.01 -2.91
CA VAL A 24 16.31 18.99 -2.41
C VAL A 24 17.42 18.71 -3.44
N THR A 25 17.07 18.68 -4.73
CA THR A 25 18.05 18.49 -5.81
C THR A 25 19.01 19.66 -5.89
N ALA A 26 18.52 20.90 -5.79
CA ALA A 26 19.36 22.10 -5.80
C ALA A 26 20.35 22.11 -4.62
N LEU A 27 19.89 21.71 -3.43
CA LEU A 27 20.74 21.59 -2.24
C LEU A 27 21.81 20.51 -2.41
N ALA A 28 21.45 19.33 -2.92
CA ALA A 28 22.41 18.25 -3.20
C ALA A 28 23.49 18.68 -4.20
N ILE A 29 23.11 19.37 -5.28
CA ILE A 29 24.06 19.91 -6.27
C ILE A 29 25.01 20.93 -5.62
N LYS A 30 24.48 21.82 -4.77
CA LYS A 30 25.30 22.80 -4.05
C LYS A 30 26.32 22.11 -3.14
N SER A 31 25.88 21.17 -2.31
CA SER A 31 26.75 20.42 -1.40
C SER A 31 27.83 19.62 -2.14
N LEU A 32 27.51 19.04 -3.30
CA LEU A 32 28.49 18.37 -4.15
C LEU A 32 29.56 19.34 -4.70
N ARG A 33 29.15 20.55 -5.12
CA ARG A 33 30.07 21.60 -5.59
C ARG A 33 30.97 22.14 -4.48
N GLU A 34 30.48 22.15 -3.24
CA GLU A 34 31.24 22.51 -2.04
C GLU A 34 32.18 21.39 -1.58
N GLY A 35 32.18 20.23 -2.25
CA GLY A 35 33.07 19.10 -1.97
C GLY A 35 32.57 18.17 -0.86
N TYR A 36 31.30 18.26 -0.48
CA TYR A 36 30.72 17.36 0.53
C TYR A 36 30.54 15.95 -0.04
N HIS A 37 31.12 14.94 0.61
CA HIS A 37 31.23 13.57 0.08
C HIS A 37 31.12 12.47 1.16
N SER A 38 30.28 12.66 2.19
CA SER A 38 30.05 11.59 3.16
C SER A 38 29.35 10.38 2.49
N ALA A 39 29.59 9.17 3.02
CA ALA A 39 29.01 7.95 2.46
C ALA A 39 27.47 8.00 2.45
N ASP A 40 26.86 8.45 3.55
CA ASP A 40 25.41 8.59 3.67
C ASP A 40 24.84 9.58 2.65
N PHE A 41 25.55 10.68 2.39
CA PHE A 41 25.15 11.67 1.41
C PHE A 41 25.25 11.17 -0.03
N LEU A 42 26.33 10.46 -0.37
CA LEU A 42 26.48 9.88 -1.70
C LEU A 42 25.42 8.79 -1.95
N ASN A 43 25.06 8.00 -0.94
CA ASN A 43 23.95 7.05 -1.01
C ASN A 43 22.60 7.77 -1.20
N PHE A 44 22.36 8.85 -0.46
CA PHE A 44 21.17 9.67 -0.64
C PHE A 44 21.07 10.27 -2.05
N VAL A 45 22.17 10.81 -2.59
CA VAL A 45 22.23 11.33 -3.97
C VAL A 45 21.98 10.22 -4.99
N ALA A 46 22.53 9.02 -4.77
CA ALA A 46 22.28 7.87 -5.63
C ALA A 46 20.79 7.48 -5.65
N ASP A 47 20.13 7.42 -4.48
CA ASP A 47 18.69 7.16 -4.39
C ASP A 47 17.84 8.29 -5.03
N LEU A 48 18.32 9.54 -5.02
CA LEU A 48 17.65 10.67 -5.68
C LEU A 48 17.73 10.59 -7.21
N LEU A 49 18.88 10.18 -7.75
CA LEU A 49 19.14 10.03 -9.18
C LEU A 49 18.49 8.79 -9.77
N GLU A 50 18.56 7.68 -9.03
CA GLU A 50 17.93 6.41 -9.36
C GLU A 50 16.89 6.06 -8.29
N PRO A 51 15.72 6.75 -8.31
CA PRO A 51 14.66 6.41 -7.39
C PRO A 51 14.28 4.96 -7.64
N LYS A 52 14.49 4.10 -6.63
CA LYS A 52 13.99 2.74 -6.63
C LYS A 52 12.51 2.85 -6.99
N ARG A 53 12.15 2.38 -8.19
CA ARG A 53 10.77 2.38 -8.66
C ARG A 53 9.99 1.40 -7.79
N GLY A 54 9.61 1.85 -6.59
CA GLY A 54 8.64 1.17 -5.78
C GLY A 54 7.40 0.99 -6.65
N ARG A 55 6.91 -0.25 -6.78
CA ARG A 55 5.57 -0.46 -7.32
C ARG A 55 4.64 0.40 -6.45
N PRO A 56 3.76 1.23 -7.05
CA PRO A 56 2.77 1.95 -6.25
C PRO A 56 2.07 0.94 -5.35
N ALA A 57 1.95 1.29 -4.06
CA ALA A 57 1.22 0.46 -3.10
C ALA A 57 -0.12 0.12 -3.72
N LYS A 58 -0.41 -1.18 -3.84
CA LYS A 58 -1.66 -1.61 -4.43
C LYS A 58 -2.77 -1.04 -3.54
N PRO A 59 -3.81 -0.40 -4.12
CA PRO A 59 -4.91 0.10 -3.32
C PRO A 59 -5.51 -1.06 -2.53
N GLU A 60 -5.89 -0.76 -1.29
CA GLU A 60 -6.55 -1.70 -0.40
C GLU A 60 -7.80 -2.24 -1.09
N PRO A 61 -8.05 -3.57 -1.03
CA PRO A 61 -9.28 -4.13 -1.56
C PRO A 61 -10.48 -3.53 -0.82
N LYS A 62 -11.56 -3.18 -1.51
CA LYS A 62 -12.78 -2.70 -0.82
C LYS A 62 -13.37 -3.81 0.05
N TRP A 63 -13.92 -3.42 1.21
CA TRP A 63 -14.59 -4.34 2.16
C TRP A 63 -13.69 -5.49 2.62
N TRP A 64 -12.38 -5.26 2.67
CA TRP A 64 -11.42 -6.32 2.97
C TRP A 64 -11.61 -6.93 4.36
N ARG A 65 -11.98 -6.11 5.34
CA ARG A 65 -12.26 -6.54 6.70
C ARG A 65 -13.52 -7.40 6.75
N ASP A 66 -14.65 -6.87 6.27
CA ASP A 66 -15.93 -7.60 6.26
C ASP A 66 -15.82 -8.96 5.53
N ILE A 67 -15.15 -8.99 4.36
CA ILE A 67 -14.94 -10.23 3.60
C ILE A 67 -14.02 -11.21 4.34
N GLY A 68 -13.00 -10.69 5.04
CA GLY A 68 -12.07 -11.49 5.82
C GLY A 68 -12.73 -12.14 7.03
N GLU A 69 -13.50 -11.37 7.79
CA GLU A 69 -14.25 -11.84 8.96
C GLU A 69 -15.25 -12.93 8.57
N VAL A 70 -16.07 -12.70 7.53
CA VAL A 70 -17.02 -13.72 7.03
C VAL A 70 -16.29 -14.96 6.50
N TYR A 71 -15.12 -14.79 5.88
CA TYR A 71 -14.31 -15.93 5.46
C TYR A 71 -13.86 -16.78 6.65
N ASP A 72 -13.35 -16.15 7.71
CA ASP A 72 -12.89 -16.84 8.91
C ASP A 72 -14.06 -17.56 9.60
N GLU A 73 -15.22 -16.92 9.75
CA GLU A 73 -16.45 -17.53 10.29
C GLU A 73 -16.85 -18.80 9.51
N LEU A 74 -16.81 -18.75 8.18
CA LEU A 74 -17.11 -19.90 7.33
C LEU A 74 -16.10 -21.03 7.54
N THR A 75 -14.81 -20.70 7.65
CA THR A 75 -13.79 -21.72 7.88
C THR A 75 -13.83 -22.30 9.29
N ASP A 76 -14.16 -21.50 10.30
CA ASP A 76 -14.32 -21.90 11.70
C ASP A 76 -15.56 -22.80 11.87
N ALA A 77 -16.59 -22.60 11.05
CA ALA A 77 -17.72 -23.52 10.92
C ALA A 77 -17.37 -24.85 10.23
N GLY A 78 -16.10 -25.07 9.87
CA GLY A 78 -15.59 -26.28 9.25
C GLY A 78 -15.72 -26.33 7.73
N MET A 79 -16.07 -25.22 7.07
CA MET A 79 -16.16 -25.16 5.62
C MET A 79 -14.77 -25.20 4.99
N LYS A 80 -14.61 -25.97 3.90
CA LYS A 80 -13.33 -26.01 3.18
C LYS A 80 -13.09 -24.65 2.49
N PRO A 81 -11.83 -24.20 2.35
CA PRO A 81 -11.49 -22.91 1.74
C PRO A 81 -12.17 -22.63 0.40
N MET A 82 -12.17 -23.61 -0.51
CA MET A 82 -12.80 -23.45 -1.83
C MET A 82 -14.32 -23.33 -1.77
N GLN A 83 -14.96 -23.95 -0.78
CA GLN A 83 -16.39 -23.83 -0.54
C GLN A 83 -16.72 -22.46 0.08
N ALA A 84 -15.88 -21.98 1.01
CA ALA A 84 -16.02 -20.65 1.60
C ALA A 84 -15.92 -19.54 0.54
N TYR A 85 -14.99 -19.65 -0.42
CA TYR A 85 -14.91 -18.71 -1.53
C TYR A 85 -16.12 -18.76 -2.46
N ALA A 86 -16.65 -19.94 -2.75
CA ALA A 86 -17.86 -20.07 -3.58
C ALA A 86 -19.09 -19.46 -2.88
N GLU A 87 -19.19 -19.63 -1.56
CA GLU A 87 -20.24 -19.05 -0.76
C GLU A 87 -20.12 -17.52 -0.67
N LEU A 88 -18.91 -16.99 -0.48
CA LEU A 88 -18.64 -15.56 -0.54
C LEU A 88 -18.93 -14.95 -1.93
N GLU A 89 -18.61 -15.65 -3.01
CA GLU A 89 -18.94 -15.21 -4.37
C GLU A 89 -20.46 -15.13 -4.56
N ARG A 90 -21.20 -16.10 -4.02
CA ARG A 90 -22.68 -16.11 -4.01
C ARG A 90 -23.27 -14.93 -3.23
N GLN A 91 -22.71 -14.61 -2.07
CA GLN A 91 -23.21 -13.54 -1.19
C GLN A 91 -22.86 -12.13 -1.69
N THR A 92 -21.64 -11.96 -2.20
CA THR A 92 -21.08 -10.63 -2.53
C THR A 92 -21.14 -10.30 -4.02
N GLY A 93 -21.30 -11.31 -4.89
CA GLY A 93 -21.15 -11.18 -6.34
C GLY A 93 -19.71 -10.90 -6.81
N ILE A 94 -18.72 -10.97 -5.89
CA ILE A 94 -17.32 -10.73 -6.20
C ILE A 94 -16.68 -12.04 -6.67
N VAL A 95 -15.98 -11.99 -7.80
CA VAL A 95 -15.33 -13.17 -8.37
C VAL A 95 -14.28 -13.78 -7.41
N VAL A 96 -14.20 -15.10 -7.35
CA VAL A 96 -13.28 -15.84 -6.44
C VAL A 96 -11.85 -15.29 -6.46
N ARG A 97 -11.32 -14.95 -7.63
CA ARG A 97 -9.94 -14.43 -7.74
C ARG A 97 -9.75 -13.10 -6.98
N GLN A 98 -10.77 -12.25 -6.96
CA GLN A 98 -10.74 -11.01 -6.19
C GLN A 98 -10.89 -11.32 -4.70
N LEU A 99 -11.80 -12.21 -4.31
CA LEU A 99 -11.96 -12.66 -2.93
C LEU A 99 -10.67 -13.25 -2.33
N GLN A 100 -9.97 -14.12 -3.06
CA GLN A 100 -8.69 -14.68 -2.63
C GLN A 100 -7.64 -13.59 -2.37
N ARG A 101 -7.60 -12.56 -3.22
CA ARG A 101 -6.70 -11.42 -3.03
C ARG A 101 -7.09 -10.60 -1.80
N THR A 102 -8.39 -10.41 -1.59
CA THR A 102 -8.94 -9.68 -0.45
C THR A 102 -8.65 -10.39 0.87
N VAL A 103 -8.94 -11.69 0.96
CA VAL A 103 -8.66 -12.51 2.15
C VAL A 103 -7.16 -12.56 2.44
N LYS A 104 -6.31 -12.67 1.40
CA LYS A 104 -4.85 -12.61 1.59
C LYS A 104 -4.40 -11.25 2.17
N PHE A 105 -5.00 -10.16 1.72
CA PHE A 105 -4.70 -8.83 2.27
C PHE A 105 -5.12 -8.73 3.73
N TYR A 106 -6.36 -9.11 4.04
CA TYR A 106 -6.90 -9.14 5.40
C TYR A 106 -5.99 -9.91 6.37
N ARG A 107 -5.59 -11.14 6.03
CA ARG A 107 -4.71 -11.95 6.89
C ARG A 107 -3.37 -11.27 7.16
N GLY A 108 -2.77 -10.66 6.14
CA GLY A 108 -1.51 -9.93 6.32
C GLY A 108 -1.64 -8.68 7.20
N VAL A 109 -2.83 -8.06 7.26
CA VAL A 109 -3.10 -6.95 8.18
C VAL A 109 -3.27 -7.46 9.60
N ILE A 110 -4.06 -8.51 9.81
CA ILE A 110 -4.27 -9.10 11.14
C ILE A 110 -2.95 -9.59 11.74
N GLU A 111 -2.13 -10.31 10.96
CA GLU A 111 -0.80 -10.78 11.38
C GLU A 111 0.11 -9.62 11.79
N ALA A 112 0.14 -8.54 11.00
CA ALA A 112 0.93 -7.34 11.34
C ALA A 112 0.40 -6.60 12.57
N GLU A 113 -0.92 -6.58 12.80
CA GLU A 113 -1.54 -5.99 14.00
C GLU A 113 -1.22 -6.82 15.26
N GLU A 114 -1.19 -8.16 15.15
CA GLU A 114 -0.80 -9.06 16.22
C GLU A 114 0.68 -8.89 16.60
N GLU A 115 1.58 -8.88 15.61
CA GLU A 115 3.01 -8.63 15.84
C GLU A 115 3.28 -7.28 16.51
N ALA A 116 2.55 -6.22 16.11
CA ALA A 116 2.69 -4.90 16.71
C ALA A 116 2.17 -4.82 18.17
N ARG A 117 1.35 -5.79 18.61
CA ARG A 117 0.79 -5.85 19.96
C ARG A 117 1.66 -6.64 20.93
N GLU A 118 2.54 -7.50 20.41
CA GLU A 118 3.49 -8.29 21.20
C GLU A 118 4.82 -7.54 21.51
N VAL A 119 5.00 -6.34 20.94
CA VAL A 119 6.15 -5.43 21.16
C VAL A 119 5.82 -4.33 22.15
#